data_AF-A0A2E4W4Y6-F1
#
_entry.id   AF-A0A2E4W4Y6-F1
#
_cell.length_a   1.000
_cell.length_b   1.000
_cell.length_c   1.000
_cell.angle_alpha   90.00
_cell.angle_beta   90.00
_cell.angle_gamma   90.00
#
_symmetry.space_group_name_H-M   'P 1'
#
loop_
_entity.id
_entity.type
_entity.pdbx_description
1 polymer ?
#
loop_
_entity_poly.entity_id
_entity_poly.type
_entity_poly.pdbx_seq_one_letter_code
_entity_poly.pdbx_strand_id
1 'polypeptide(L)'
;MADNELVTASEGLTADKVLARLGDWRSEFSVPVVAGEYQNKIHEYTSDDEKMKYMQLALKAPVPMSEYQIANFVIAPQLTASRQVRQCILELQSRGKALETTKLDYRRENIKLQKLEREWDCSIKDNEDLDPLDIELYEMDLKEQKINIKRIESSIVHTEHEMNVMLKMMKEADEAGIDVQSISEGSYMDPEEEKDYWIQRMSKQAGLDLLTTGTIGMGNLDAIITMDPDDQKEVFKHALGFHNELKGQLEGAERTLLEDQGSSSEQLNWTPPQQLESEPEQNVSPPPEELPEGVMNKNLLD
;
A
#
# COMPACT_ATOMS: atom_id res chain seq x y z
N MET A 1 10.57 45.78 57.89
CA MET A 1 10.68 44.30 57.85
C MET A 1 9.28 43.75 57.93
N ALA A 2 8.78 42.86 57.11
CA ALA A 2 9.07 42.45 55.74
C ALA A 2 7.77 41.75 55.28
N ASP A 3 7.40 42.00 54.03
CA ASP A 3 6.41 41.40 53.14
C ASP A 3 5.83 40.01 53.50
N ASN A 4 4.52 39.83 53.34
CA ASN A 4 3.96 39.30 52.08
C ASN A 4 2.41 39.29 52.11
N GLU A 5 1.81 40.07 51.23
CA GLU A 5 0.40 39.97 50.81
C GLU A 5 0.25 38.83 49.80
N LEU A 6 -0.95 38.25 49.70
CA LEU A 6 -1.60 38.12 48.39
C LEU A 6 -3.12 38.00 48.52
N VAL A 7 -3.77 38.85 47.74
CA VAL A 7 -5.19 39.21 47.69
C VAL A 7 -5.73 38.78 46.31
N THR A 8 -6.82 38.01 46.36
CA THR A 8 -8.03 37.98 45.51
C THR A 8 -8.01 37.84 43.97
N ALA A 9 -8.92 36.95 43.51
CA ALA A 9 -10.06 37.18 42.60
C ALA A 9 -10.02 36.80 41.09
N SER A 10 -11.16 36.19 40.73
CA SER A 10 -11.95 36.28 39.50
C SER A 10 -11.88 35.14 38.46
N GLU A 11 -13.09 34.82 38.00
CA GLU A 11 -13.48 33.76 37.08
C GLU A 11 -12.89 33.95 35.67
N GLY A 12 -12.34 32.87 35.12
CA GLY A 12 -12.01 32.72 33.71
C GLY A 12 -11.99 31.22 33.40
N LEU A 13 -12.60 30.81 32.28
CA LEU A 13 -12.76 29.41 31.89
C LEU A 13 -11.45 28.62 32.06
N THR A 14 -11.46 27.60 32.92
CA THR A 14 -10.35 26.65 33.01
C THR A 14 -10.22 25.87 31.69
N ALA A 15 -8.99 25.47 31.37
CA ALA A 15 -8.64 24.68 30.19
C ALA A 15 -9.57 23.47 29.98
N ASP A 16 -10.10 22.92 31.07
CA ASP A 16 -11.07 21.82 31.08
C ASP A 16 -12.37 22.15 30.34
N LYS A 17 -12.84 23.41 30.39
CA LYS A 17 -14.05 23.86 29.67
C LYS A 17 -13.80 24.20 28.21
N VAL A 18 -12.54 24.45 27.82
CA VAL A 18 -12.13 24.68 26.42
C VAL A 18 -11.90 23.34 25.70
N LEU A 19 -11.40 22.34 26.42
CA LEU A 19 -11.30 20.94 25.96
C LEU A 19 -12.67 20.32 25.64
N ALA A 20 -13.76 20.82 26.25
CA ALA A 20 -15.12 20.38 25.98
C ALA A 20 -15.67 20.73 24.57
N ARG A 21 -14.91 21.42 23.70
CA ARG A 21 -15.47 21.99 22.44
C ARG A 21 -14.75 21.65 21.15
N LEU A 22 -13.62 20.96 21.18
CA LEU A 22 -12.89 20.59 19.97
C LEU A 22 -12.74 19.07 19.91
N GLY A 23 -13.42 18.47 18.93
CA GLY A 23 -13.54 17.01 18.74
C GLY A 23 -12.20 16.30 18.81
N ASP A 24 -12.10 15.40 19.79
CA ASP A 24 -10.86 14.82 20.27
C ASP A 24 -10.73 13.35 19.79
N TRP A 25 -9.55 12.99 19.30
CA TRP A 25 -9.12 11.58 19.16
C TRP A 25 -8.26 11.19 20.39
N ARG A 26 -8.33 11.91 21.51
CA ARG A 26 -8.11 11.22 22.77
C ARG A 26 -9.22 10.17 22.86
N SER A 27 -8.88 8.89 23.01
CA SER A 27 -9.88 7.98 23.55
C SER A 27 -10.39 8.66 24.82
N GLU A 28 -11.70 8.90 24.91
CA GLU A 28 -12.35 9.48 26.11
C GLU A 28 -11.96 8.68 27.37
N PHE A 29 -11.42 7.49 27.17
CA PHE A 29 -10.82 6.58 28.13
C PHE A 29 -9.29 6.75 28.16
N SER A 30 -8.77 7.32 29.24
CA SER A 30 -7.39 7.08 29.66
C SER A 30 -7.30 5.60 30.05
N VAL A 31 -6.67 4.74 29.24
CA VAL A 31 -6.45 3.33 29.58
C VAL A 31 -5.23 3.23 30.50
N PRO A 32 -5.37 3.01 31.83
CA PRO A 32 -4.24 3.10 32.76
C PRO A 32 -3.31 1.86 32.72
N VAL A 33 -3.60 0.85 31.88
CA VAL A 33 -3.16 -0.54 32.13
C VAL A 33 -2.07 -1.07 31.17
N VAL A 34 -1.48 -0.26 30.29
CA VAL A 34 -0.31 -0.72 29.48
C VAL A 34 0.92 0.19 29.63
N ALA A 35 0.79 1.28 30.38
CA ALA A 35 1.75 2.38 30.41
C ALA A 35 3.07 2.05 31.13
N GLY A 36 3.06 1.30 32.23
CA GLY A 36 4.25 1.20 33.10
C GLY A 36 5.47 0.49 32.50
N GLU A 37 5.25 -0.59 31.73
CA GLU A 37 6.35 -1.44 31.22
C GLU A 37 6.69 -1.18 29.74
N TYR A 38 5.77 -0.61 28.96
CA TYR A 38 5.89 -0.50 27.50
C TYR A 38 6.01 0.94 26.96
N GLN A 39 5.63 1.99 27.70
CA GLN A 39 5.77 3.38 27.21
C GLN A 39 7.22 3.83 27.09
N ASN A 40 8.11 3.35 27.98
CA ASN A 40 9.52 3.76 28.01
C ASN A 40 10.37 3.22 26.84
N LYS A 41 9.76 2.49 25.88
CA LYS A 41 10.41 1.98 24.67
C LYS A 41 9.86 2.57 23.37
N ILE A 42 8.90 3.50 23.44
CA ILE A 42 8.34 4.15 22.25
C ILE A 42 9.25 5.31 21.88
N HIS A 43 9.96 5.20 20.77
CA HIS A 43 10.82 6.25 20.25
C HIS A 43 10.04 7.58 20.04
N GLU A 44 10.52 8.65 20.65
CA GLU A 44 9.97 10.01 20.54
C GLU A 44 10.46 10.68 19.24
N TYR A 45 9.71 10.51 18.15
CA TYR A 45 9.96 11.26 16.89
C TYR A 45 8.95 12.38 16.64
N THR A 46 7.96 12.58 17.51
CA THR A 46 6.91 13.60 17.37
C THR A 46 6.29 13.93 18.72
N SER A 47 5.93 15.20 18.93
CA SER A 47 5.12 15.61 20.09
C SER A 47 3.74 14.95 20.03
N ASP A 48 3.06 14.82 21.18
CA ASP A 48 1.72 14.22 21.21
C ASP A 48 0.73 15.01 20.34
N ASP A 49 0.83 16.33 20.28
CA ASP A 49 0.02 17.18 19.41
C ASP A 49 0.29 16.91 17.91
N GLU A 50 1.53 16.66 17.51
CA GLU A 50 1.89 16.30 16.14
C GLU A 50 1.41 14.90 15.76
N LYS A 51 1.58 13.91 16.66
CA LYS A 51 1.02 12.56 16.47
C LYS A 51 -0.49 12.64 16.25
N MET A 52 -1.17 13.43 17.07
CA MET A 52 -2.62 13.65 16.96
C MET A 52 -3.01 14.28 15.64
N LYS A 53 -2.30 15.32 15.22
CA LYS A 53 -2.51 15.97 13.91
C LYS A 53 -2.38 14.96 12.76
N TYR A 54 -1.30 14.18 12.72
CA TYR A 54 -1.07 13.22 11.63
C TYR A 54 -2.05 12.04 11.66
N MET A 55 -2.42 11.56 12.84
CA MET A 55 -3.42 10.49 12.97
C MET A 55 -4.79 10.95 12.46
N GLN A 56 -5.21 12.18 12.82
CA GLN A 56 -6.47 12.73 12.32
C GLN A 56 -6.46 12.95 10.80
N LEU A 57 -5.32 13.33 10.22
CA LEU A 57 -5.17 13.42 8.77
C LEU A 57 -5.26 12.05 8.11
N ALA A 58 -4.56 11.05 8.64
CA ALA A 58 -4.55 9.69 8.11
C ALA A 58 -5.95 9.04 8.14
N LEU A 59 -6.68 9.21 9.24
CA LEU A 59 -8.04 8.69 9.38
C LEU A 59 -9.05 9.33 8.41
N LYS A 60 -8.76 10.54 7.92
CA LYS A 60 -9.62 11.27 6.98
C LYS A 60 -9.17 11.13 5.52
N ALA A 61 -7.96 10.68 5.27
CA ALA A 61 -7.38 10.67 3.94
C ALA A 61 -8.02 9.58 3.07
N PRO A 62 -8.64 9.94 1.94
CA PRO A 62 -8.99 8.94 0.93
C PRO A 62 -7.69 8.49 0.25
N VAL A 63 -7.39 7.20 0.33
CA VAL A 63 -6.18 6.61 -0.26
C VAL A 63 -6.50 5.46 -1.22
N PRO A 64 -7.35 5.68 -2.25
CA PRO A 64 -7.46 4.73 -3.36
C PRO A 64 -6.19 4.76 -4.22
N MET A 65 -5.99 3.72 -5.03
CA MET A 65 -4.98 3.77 -6.10
C MET A 65 -5.33 4.89 -7.10
N SER A 66 -4.33 5.69 -7.43
CA SER A 66 -4.47 6.73 -8.45
C SER A 66 -4.65 6.13 -9.85
N GLU A 67 -5.25 6.91 -10.75
CA GLU A 67 -5.38 6.55 -12.17
C GLU A 67 -4.02 6.18 -12.78
N TYR A 68 -2.96 6.94 -12.45
CA TYR A 68 -1.61 6.65 -12.91
C TYR A 68 -1.12 5.27 -12.42
N GLN A 69 -1.38 4.93 -11.17
CA GLN A 69 -0.97 3.62 -10.62
C GLN A 69 -1.70 2.47 -11.31
N ILE A 70 -3.02 2.61 -11.49
CA ILE A 70 -3.85 1.61 -12.16
C ILE A 70 -3.37 1.43 -13.60
N ALA A 71 -3.22 2.53 -14.35
CA ALA A 71 -2.83 2.48 -15.76
C ALA A 71 -1.44 1.84 -15.93
N ASN A 72 -0.43 2.26 -15.17
CA ASN A 72 0.96 1.89 -15.44
C ASN A 72 1.44 0.63 -14.73
N PHE A 73 0.90 0.31 -13.55
CA PHE A 73 1.40 -0.79 -12.72
C PHE A 73 0.42 -1.94 -12.54
N VAL A 74 -0.86 -1.73 -12.86
CA VAL A 74 -1.87 -2.80 -12.83
C VAL A 74 -2.17 -3.28 -14.25
N ILE A 75 -2.45 -2.35 -15.18
CA ILE A 75 -2.89 -2.69 -16.53
C ILE A 75 -1.73 -2.79 -17.54
N ALA A 76 -0.89 -1.76 -17.66
CA ALA A 76 0.21 -1.71 -18.64
C ALA A 76 1.28 -2.83 -18.54
N PRO A 77 1.47 -3.56 -17.42
CA PRO A 77 2.32 -4.76 -17.43
C PRO A 77 1.84 -5.83 -18.41
N GLN A 78 0.56 -5.83 -18.79
CA GLN A 78 0.05 -6.64 -19.89
C GLN A 78 0.42 -5.99 -21.22
N LEU A 79 1.12 -6.74 -22.07
CA LEU A 79 1.77 -6.18 -23.27
C LEU A 79 0.78 -5.91 -24.40
N THR A 80 -0.09 -6.87 -24.68
CA THR A 80 -1.09 -6.72 -25.74
C THR A 80 -2.31 -5.99 -25.22
N ALA A 81 -2.94 -5.20 -26.08
CA ALA A 81 -4.12 -4.43 -25.69
C ALA A 81 -5.30 -5.33 -25.31
N SER A 82 -5.42 -6.50 -25.95
CA SER A 82 -6.42 -7.51 -25.57
C SER A 82 -6.20 -8.05 -24.15
N ARG A 83 -4.94 -8.27 -23.75
CA ARG A 83 -4.59 -8.68 -22.38
C ARG A 83 -4.79 -7.56 -21.37
N GLN A 84 -4.58 -6.31 -21.75
CA GLN A 84 -4.92 -5.15 -20.91
C GLN A 84 -6.42 -5.08 -20.65
N VAL A 85 -7.26 -5.25 -21.68
CA VAL A 85 -8.73 -5.33 -21.53
C VAL A 85 -9.12 -6.51 -20.64
N ARG A 86 -8.53 -7.69 -20.86
CA ARG A 86 -8.76 -8.87 -20.02
C ARG A 86 -8.38 -8.60 -18.56
N GLN A 87 -7.28 -7.91 -18.29
CA GLN A 87 -6.89 -7.52 -16.93
C GLN A 87 -7.93 -6.59 -16.31
N CYS A 88 -8.41 -5.58 -17.05
CA CYS A 88 -9.50 -4.72 -16.58
C CYS A 88 -10.75 -5.56 -16.20
N ILE A 89 -11.13 -6.54 -17.03
CA ILE A 89 -12.27 -7.42 -16.75
C ILE A 89 -12.05 -8.23 -15.46
N LEU A 90 -10.87 -8.83 -15.28
CA LEU A 90 -10.55 -9.62 -14.07
C LEU A 90 -10.59 -8.77 -12.80
N GLU A 91 -9.98 -7.58 -12.85
CA GLU A 91 -10.00 -6.63 -11.73
C GLU A 91 -11.43 -6.18 -11.42
N LEU A 92 -12.22 -5.80 -12.44
CA LEU A 92 -13.61 -5.39 -12.27
C LEU A 92 -14.49 -6.51 -11.70
N GLN A 93 -14.29 -7.76 -12.11
CA GLN A 93 -15.02 -8.91 -11.56
C GLN A 93 -14.70 -9.12 -10.07
N SER A 94 -13.42 -9.09 -9.71
CA SER A 94 -12.97 -9.24 -8.33
C SER A 94 -13.54 -8.12 -7.44
N ARG A 95 -13.37 -6.87 -7.89
CA ARG A 95 -13.80 -5.67 -7.17
C ARG A 95 -15.31 -5.52 -7.13
N GLY A 96 -16.02 -5.88 -8.20
CA GLY A 96 -17.48 -5.85 -8.23
C GLY A 96 -18.10 -6.78 -7.19
N LYS A 97 -17.60 -8.02 -7.09
CA LYS A 97 -18.04 -8.98 -6.05
C LYS A 97 -17.72 -8.48 -4.64
N ALA A 98 -16.53 -7.92 -4.44
CA ALA A 98 -16.15 -7.33 -3.17
C ALA A 98 -17.08 -6.17 -2.81
N LEU A 99 -17.35 -5.26 -3.76
CA LEU A 99 -18.24 -4.11 -3.59
C LEU A 99 -19.67 -4.51 -3.23
N GLU A 100 -20.24 -5.52 -3.90
CA GLU A 100 -21.57 -6.04 -3.57
C GLU A 100 -21.62 -6.55 -2.12
N THR A 101 -20.61 -7.31 -1.71
CA THR A 101 -20.49 -7.82 -0.34
C THR A 101 -20.37 -6.67 0.66
N THR A 102 -19.50 -5.69 0.39
CA THR A 102 -19.32 -4.50 1.23
C THR A 102 -20.60 -3.66 1.33
N LYS A 103 -21.40 -3.55 0.25
CA LYS A 103 -22.71 -2.87 0.27
C LYS A 103 -23.73 -3.60 1.14
N LEU A 104 -23.73 -4.93 1.14
CA LEU A 104 -24.57 -5.72 2.05
C LEU A 104 -24.14 -5.53 3.51
N ASP A 105 -22.83 -5.50 3.76
CA ASP A 105 -22.27 -5.26 5.08
C ASP A 105 -22.64 -3.86 5.57
N TYR A 106 -22.49 -2.83 4.73
CA TYR A 106 -22.96 -1.47 5.02
C TYR A 106 -24.42 -1.44 5.45
N ARG A 107 -25.29 -2.16 4.72
CA ARG A 107 -26.71 -2.23 5.07
C ARG A 107 -26.92 -2.94 6.40
N ARG A 108 -26.21 -4.02 6.68
CA ARG A 108 -26.28 -4.77 7.94
C ARG A 108 -25.87 -3.90 9.13
N GLU A 109 -24.74 -3.20 9.00
CA GLU A 109 -24.22 -2.31 10.04
C GLU A 109 -25.13 -1.11 10.29
N ASN A 110 -25.75 -0.55 9.25
CA ASN A 110 -26.78 0.48 9.41
C ASN A 110 -28.02 -0.03 10.16
N ILE A 111 -28.48 -1.25 9.88
CA ILE A 111 -29.62 -1.84 10.61
C ILE A 111 -29.26 -2.05 12.09
N LYS A 112 -28.03 -2.49 12.39
CA LYS A 112 -27.54 -2.59 13.78
C LYS A 112 -27.53 -1.22 14.45
N LEU A 113 -27.00 -0.20 13.79
CA LEU A 113 -27.02 1.17 14.32
C LEU A 113 -28.45 1.63 14.62
N GLN A 114 -29.39 1.44 13.69
CA GLN A 114 -30.80 1.82 13.91
C GLN A 114 -31.44 1.10 15.10
N LYS A 115 -31.05 -0.14 15.38
CA LYS A 115 -31.51 -0.87 16.56
C LYS A 115 -30.92 -0.29 17.84
N LEU A 116 -29.60 -0.05 17.86
CA LEU A 116 -28.91 0.56 18.98
C LEU A 116 -29.44 1.97 19.27
N GLU A 117 -29.64 2.80 18.25
CA GLU A 117 -30.18 4.16 18.41
C GLU A 117 -31.61 4.15 18.96
N ARG A 118 -32.43 3.19 18.53
CA ARG A 118 -33.78 3.01 19.08
C ARG A 118 -33.74 2.60 20.55
N GLU A 119 -32.87 1.66 20.90
CA GLU A 119 -32.72 1.19 22.28
C GLU A 119 -32.19 2.31 23.18
N TRP A 120 -31.21 3.06 22.70
CA TRP A 120 -30.69 4.26 23.33
C TRP A 120 -31.80 5.26 23.66
N ASP A 121 -32.62 5.58 22.65
CA ASP A 121 -33.69 6.58 22.79
C ASP A 121 -34.86 6.12 23.67
N CYS A 122 -35.18 4.83 23.68
CA CYS A 122 -36.36 4.32 24.38
C CYS A 122 -36.06 3.81 25.80
N SER A 123 -34.84 3.33 26.07
CA SER A 123 -34.58 2.48 27.24
C SER A 123 -33.32 2.84 28.02
N ILE A 124 -32.37 3.60 27.44
CA ILE A 124 -31.05 3.81 28.05
C ILE A 124 -30.83 5.26 28.49
N LYS A 125 -30.89 6.23 27.56
CA LYS A 125 -30.34 7.58 27.78
C LYS A 125 -30.97 8.38 28.94
N ASP A 126 -32.25 8.12 29.21
CA ASP A 126 -33.04 8.82 30.24
C ASP A 126 -33.44 7.85 31.39
N ASN A 127 -32.81 6.67 31.47
CA ASN A 127 -33.16 5.66 32.44
C ASN A 127 -32.37 5.85 33.74
N GLU A 128 -33.01 6.43 34.75
CA GLU A 128 -32.43 6.71 36.07
C GLU A 128 -32.08 5.45 36.88
N ASP A 129 -32.63 4.28 36.51
CA ASP A 129 -32.37 3.01 37.19
C ASP A 129 -31.10 2.30 36.70
N LEU A 130 -30.50 2.76 35.58
CA LEU A 130 -29.25 2.21 35.05
C LEU A 130 -28.03 2.86 35.69
N ASP A 131 -26.95 2.09 35.82
CA ASP A 131 -25.67 2.65 36.26
C ASP A 131 -25.16 3.66 35.22
N PRO A 132 -24.67 4.85 35.63
CA PRO A 132 -24.10 5.83 34.71
C PRO A 132 -23.00 5.28 33.80
N LEU A 133 -22.20 4.32 34.27
CA LEU A 133 -21.15 3.68 33.47
C LEU A 133 -21.75 2.72 32.43
N ASP A 134 -22.89 2.10 32.69
CA ASP A 134 -23.59 1.28 31.71
C ASP A 134 -24.16 2.16 30.58
N ILE A 135 -24.64 3.36 30.92
CA ILE A 135 -25.07 4.37 29.92
C ILE A 135 -23.87 4.82 29.08
N GLU A 136 -22.73 5.12 29.70
CA GLU A 136 -21.50 5.51 29.00
C GLU A 136 -20.99 4.39 28.07
N LEU A 137 -20.99 3.14 28.52
CA LEU A 137 -20.62 1.98 27.70
C LEU A 137 -21.51 1.87 26.45
N TYR A 138 -22.81 2.10 26.61
CA TYR A 138 -23.76 2.11 25.49
C TYR A 138 -23.49 3.24 24.48
N GLU A 139 -23.10 4.42 24.98
CA GLU A 139 -22.70 5.53 24.13
C GLU A 139 -21.42 5.20 23.33
N MET A 140 -20.46 4.52 23.95
CA MET A 140 -19.27 4.01 23.26
C MET A 140 -19.63 3.04 22.14
N ASP A 141 -20.52 2.08 22.39
CA ASP A 141 -20.96 1.09 21.39
C ASP A 141 -21.62 1.78 20.18
N LEU A 142 -22.45 2.81 20.43
CA LEU A 142 -23.02 3.64 19.36
C LEU A 142 -21.94 4.36 18.55
N LYS A 143 -20.93 4.92 19.23
CA LYS A 143 -19.82 5.64 18.58
C LYS A 143 -18.96 4.69 17.75
N GLU A 144 -18.61 3.52 18.28
CA GLU A 144 -17.88 2.47 17.56
C GLU A 144 -18.64 2.04 16.30
N GLN A 145 -19.94 1.79 16.43
CA GLN A 145 -20.79 1.40 15.31
C GLN A 145 -20.80 2.46 14.20
N LYS A 146 -20.88 3.75 14.56
CA LYS A 146 -20.82 4.88 13.61
C LYS A 146 -19.46 4.99 12.91
N ILE A 147 -18.36 4.76 13.64
CA ILE A 147 -17.00 4.72 13.05
C ILE A 147 -16.88 3.57 12.05
N ASN A 148 -17.38 2.39 12.41
CA ASN A 148 -17.37 1.22 11.53
C ASN A 148 -18.12 1.50 10.22
N ILE A 149 -19.31 2.10 10.30
CA ILE A 149 -20.10 2.47 9.11
C ILE A 149 -19.32 3.43 8.21
N LYS A 150 -18.73 4.49 8.76
CA LYS A 150 -17.93 5.46 7.98
C LYS A 150 -16.75 4.80 7.28
N ARG A 151 -16.07 3.86 7.94
CA ARG A 151 -14.98 3.09 7.33
C ARG A 151 -15.47 2.28 6.12
N ILE A 152 -16.63 1.64 6.24
CA ILE A 152 -17.24 0.89 5.14
C ILE A 152 -17.63 1.83 3.99
N GLU A 153 -18.19 3.01 4.28
CA GLU A 153 -18.51 4.03 3.27
C GLU A 153 -17.29 4.45 2.47
N SER A 154 -16.18 4.77 3.15
CA SER A 154 -14.92 5.11 2.47
C SER A 154 -14.44 3.96 1.58
N SER A 155 -14.53 2.71 2.06
CA SER A 155 -14.15 1.53 1.27
C SER A 155 -15.00 1.38 0.00
N ILE A 156 -16.30 1.68 0.07
CA ILE A 156 -17.20 1.68 -1.10
C ILE A 156 -16.75 2.74 -2.10
N VAL A 157 -16.55 3.98 -1.66
CA VAL A 157 -16.16 5.10 -2.52
C VAL A 157 -14.81 4.84 -3.20
N HIS A 158 -13.82 4.32 -2.47
CA HIS A 158 -12.52 3.98 -3.04
C HIS A 158 -12.63 2.89 -4.11
N THR A 159 -13.37 1.82 -3.81
CA THR A 159 -13.56 0.72 -4.75
C THR A 159 -14.27 1.19 -6.02
N GLU A 160 -15.31 2.01 -5.88
CA GLU A 160 -16.03 2.59 -7.01
C GLU A 160 -15.15 3.53 -7.85
N HIS A 161 -14.31 4.35 -7.21
CA HIS A 161 -13.35 5.19 -7.94
C HIS A 161 -12.41 4.36 -8.81
N GLU A 162 -11.77 3.35 -8.23
CA GLU A 162 -10.82 2.50 -8.94
C GLU A 162 -11.51 1.71 -10.07
N MET A 163 -12.73 1.21 -9.84
CA MET A 163 -13.54 0.57 -10.89
C MET A 163 -13.86 1.53 -12.04
N ASN A 164 -14.20 2.79 -11.74
CA ASN A 164 -14.50 3.79 -12.76
C ASN A 164 -13.30 4.08 -13.67
N VAL A 165 -12.09 4.08 -13.13
CA VAL A 165 -10.86 4.20 -13.94
C VAL A 165 -10.75 3.05 -14.94
N MET A 166 -10.95 1.81 -14.48
CA MET A 166 -10.88 0.64 -15.38
C MET A 166 -12.01 0.62 -16.42
N LEU A 167 -13.22 1.03 -16.05
CA LEU A 167 -14.33 1.19 -17.00
C LEU A 167 -14.01 2.23 -18.07
N LYS A 168 -13.38 3.34 -17.70
CA LYS A 168 -12.89 4.35 -18.64
C LYS A 168 -11.87 3.75 -19.61
N MET A 169 -10.88 3.01 -19.10
CA MET A 169 -9.87 2.35 -19.95
C MET A 169 -10.48 1.32 -20.91
N MET A 170 -11.48 0.53 -20.48
CA MET A 170 -12.19 -0.40 -21.37
C MET A 170 -12.96 0.33 -22.46
N LYS A 171 -13.60 1.45 -22.13
CA LYS A 171 -14.29 2.28 -23.12
C LYS A 171 -13.32 2.86 -24.14
N GLU A 172 -12.16 3.37 -23.69
CA GLU A 172 -11.11 3.87 -24.58
C GLU A 172 -10.56 2.77 -25.50
N ALA A 173 -10.43 1.54 -25.00
CA ALA A 173 -10.04 0.38 -25.81
C ALA A 173 -11.09 0.03 -26.89
N ASP A 174 -12.38 0.05 -26.53
CA ASP A 174 -13.48 -0.17 -27.48
C ASP A 174 -13.51 0.91 -28.57
N GLU A 175 -13.35 2.19 -28.18
CA GLU A 175 -13.25 3.32 -29.11
C GLU A 175 -12.01 3.24 -30.02
N ALA A 176 -10.93 2.61 -29.57
CA ALA A 176 -9.73 2.32 -30.36
C ALA A 176 -9.89 1.10 -31.30
N GLY A 177 -11.05 0.44 -31.29
CA GLY A 177 -11.38 -0.69 -32.16
C GLY A 177 -11.00 -2.06 -31.60
N ILE A 178 -10.70 -2.17 -30.31
CA ILE A 178 -10.49 -3.47 -29.65
C ILE A 178 -11.85 -4.08 -29.34
N ASP A 179 -12.07 -5.32 -29.75
CA ASP A 179 -13.34 -6.04 -29.52
C ASP A 179 -13.45 -6.49 -28.05
N VAL A 180 -13.85 -5.56 -27.19
CA VAL A 180 -14.02 -5.80 -25.74
C VAL A 180 -15.06 -6.89 -25.48
N GLN A 181 -16.11 -6.96 -26.31
CA GLN A 181 -17.17 -7.95 -26.19
C GLN A 181 -16.63 -9.36 -26.43
N SER A 182 -15.91 -9.57 -27.54
CA SER A 182 -15.30 -10.86 -27.86
C SER A 182 -14.31 -11.33 -26.78
N ILE A 183 -13.50 -10.40 -26.23
CA ILE A 183 -12.59 -10.70 -25.12
C ILE A 183 -13.36 -11.14 -23.87
N SER A 184 -14.48 -10.47 -23.56
CA SER A 184 -15.33 -10.84 -22.43
C SER A 184 -16.00 -12.21 -22.58
N GLU A 185 -16.23 -12.64 -23.83
CA GLU A 185 -16.82 -13.95 -24.19
C GLU A 185 -15.78 -15.06 -24.28
N GLY A 186 -14.49 -14.74 -24.18
CA GLY A 186 -13.41 -15.72 -24.10
C GLY A 186 -12.49 -15.79 -25.31
N SER A 187 -12.45 -14.78 -26.19
CA SER A 187 -11.56 -14.77 -27.36
C SER A 187 -10.09 -14.99 -27.01
N TYR A 188 -9.66 -14.57 -25.82
CA TYR A 188 -8.29 -14.76 -25.32
C TYR A 188 -7.87 -16.23 -25.19
N MET A 189 -8.79 -17.19 -25.32
CA MET A 189 -8.50 -18.62 -25.41
C MET A 189 -8.07 -19.05 -26.82
N ASP A 190 -8.13 -18.14 -27.80
CA ASP A 190 -7.63 -18.35 -29.15
C ASP A 190 -6.12 -18.62 -29.11
N PRO A 191 -5.65 -19.79 -29.61
CA PRO A 191 -4.24 -20.12 -29.65
C PRO A 191 -3.36 -19.08 -30.35
N GLU A 192 -3.88 -18.40 -31.39
CA GLU A 192 -3.11 -17.39 -32.12
C GLU A 192 -2.90 -16.11 -31.28
N GLU A 193 -3.93 -15.69 -30.54
CA GLU A 193 -3.84 -14.53 -29.64
C GLU A 193 -2.89 -14.81 -28.46
N GLU A 194 -2.92 -16.04 -27.91
CA GLU A 194 -1.98 -16.50 -26.90
C GLU A 194 -0.54 -16.51 -27.43
N LYS A 195 -0.34 -17.04 -28.63
CA LYS A 195 0.97 -17.09 -29.29
C LYS A 195 1.55 -15.68 -29.46
N ASP A 196 0.79 -14.73 -30.01
CA ASP A 196 1.23 -13.34 -30.19
C ASP A 196 1.64 -12.69 -28.86
N TYR A 197 0.87 -12.93 -27.80
CA TYR A 197 1.20 -12.44 -26.48
C TYR A 197 2.52 -13.03 -25.95
N TRP A 198 2.73 -14.34 -26.07
CA TRP A 198 3.94 -14.99 -25.58
C TRP A 198 5.18 -14.59 -26.37
N ILE A 199 5.06 -14.39 -27.69
CA ILE A 199 6.14 -13.82 -28.51
C ILE A 199 6.55 -12.46 -27.95
N GLN A 200 5.60 -11.54 -27.73
CA GLN A 200 5.91 -10.21 -27.21
C GLN A 200 6.49 -10.26 -25.79
N ARG A 201 5.95 -11.13 -24.93
CA ARG A 201 6.42 -11.29 -23.56
C ARG A 201 7.85 -11.79 -23.48
N MET A 202 8.16 -12.85 -24.23
CA MET A 202 9.51 -13.39 -24.26
C MET A 202 10.49 -12.42 -24.89
N SER A 203 10.06 -11.67 -25.91
CA SER A 203 10.87 -10.62 -26.54
C SER A 203 11.29 -9.55 -25.55
N LYS A 204 10.33 -9.02 -24.77
CA LYS A 204 10.62 -7.98 -23.77
C LYS A 204 11.57 -8.50 -22.68
N GLN A 205 11.32 -9.71 -22.16
CA GLN A 205 12.16 -10.30 -21.12
C GLN A 205 13.59 -10.56 -21.63
N ALA A 206 13.73 -11.19 -22.80
CA ALA A 206 15.04 -11.42 -23.41
C ALA A 206 15.78 -10.12 -23.75
N GLY A 207 15.07 -9.09 -24.24
CA GLY A 207 15.66 -7.78 -24.51
C GLY A 207 16.17 -7.07 -23.25
N LEU A 208 15.44 -7.18 -22.13
CA LEU A 208 15.89 -6.69 -20.82
C LEU A 208 17.11 -7.45 -20.31
N ASP A 209 17.13 -8.77 -20.46
CA ASP A 209 18.28 -9.60 -20.06
C ASP A 209 19.54 -9.22 -20.88
N LEU A 210 19.38 -9.01 -22.19
CA LEU A 210 20.46 -8.54 -23.06
C LEU A 210 20.97 -7.14 -22.66
N LEU A 211 20.06 -6.24 -22.28
CA LEU A 211 20.44 -4.89 -21.84
C LEU A 211 21.21 -4.91 -20.51
N THR A 212 20.82 -5.77 -19.59
CA THR A 212 21.34 -5.76 -18.22
C THR A 212 22.55 -6.67 -18.04
N THR A 213 22.57 -7.84 -18.68
CA THR A 213 23.60 -8.87 -18.50
C THR A 213 24.39 -9.18 -19.77
N GLY A 214 23.92 -8.73 -20.94
CA GLY A 214 24.51 -9.06 -22.24
C GLY A 214 24.18 -10.47 -22.75
N THR A 215 23.43 -11.26 -21.99
CA THR A 215 23.01 -12.63 -22.37
C THR A 215 21.54 -12.84 -22.02
N ILE A 216 20.84 -13.73 -22.73
CA ILE A 216 19.47 -14.11 -22.36
C ILE A 216 19.55 -15.07 -21.16
N GLY A 217 18.74 -14.81 -20.12
CA GLY A 217 18.69 -15.67 -18.94
C GLY A 217 18.27 -17.09 -19.29
N MET A 218 18.84 -18.09 -18.59
CA MET A 218 18.63 -19.51 -18.88
C MET A 218 17.15 -19.89 -18.94
N GLY A 219 16.32 -19.43 -18.00
CA GLY A 219 14.90 -19.74 -17.98
C GLY A 219 14.11 -19.14 -19.15
N ASN A 220 14.45 -17.90 -19.55
CA ASN A 220 13.82 -17.26 -20.70
C ASN A 220 14.26 -17.95 -21.99
N LEU A 221 15.53 -18.32 -22.11
CA LEU A 221 16.03 -19.05 -23.26
C LEU A 221 15.40 -20.45 -23.36
N ASP A 222 15.25 -21.16 -22.25
CA ASP A 222 14.59 -22.48 -22.19
C ASP A 222 13.12 -22.39 -22.67
N ALA A 223 12.38 -21.36 -22.24
CA ALA A 223 11.03 -21.12 -22.74
C ALA A 223 11.03 -20.86 -24.26
N ILE A 224 11.93 -20.02 -24.77
CA ILE A 224 12.00 -19.66 -26.19
C ILE A 224 12.30 -20.88 -27.07
N ILE A 225 13.27 -21.71 -26.71
CA ILE A 225 13.66 -22.87 -27.55
C ILE A 225 12.54 -23.92 -27.68
N THR A 226 11.56 -23.91 -26.78
CA THR A 226 10.39 -24.80 -26.85
C THR A 226 9.26 -24.26 -27.74
N MET A 227 9.33 -23.00 -28.18
CA MET A 227 8.37 -22.41 -29.11
C MET A 227 8.59 -22.90 -30.55
N ASP A 228 7.65 -22.66 -31.45
CA ASP A 228 7.83 -22.96 -32.87
C ASP A 228 9.02 -22.19 -33.48
N PRO A 229 9.77 -22.76 -34.44
CA PRO A 229 10.99 -22.14 -34.97
C PRO A 229 10.81 -20.76 -35.59
N ASP A 230 9.63 -20.47 -36.14
CA ASP A 230 9.33 -19.14 -36.70
C ASP A 230 9.04 -18.12 -35.59
N ASP A 231 8.42 -18.55 -34.50
CA ASP A 231 8.13 -17.71 -33.32
C ASP A 231 9.42 -17.38 -32.58
N GLN A 232 10.34 -18.33 -32.47
CA GLN A 232 11.69 -18.10 -31.94
C GLN A 232 12.40 -16.95 -32.68
N LYS A 233 12.33 -16.95 -34.02
CA LYS A 233 12.95 -15.89 -34.83
C LYS A 233 12.32 -14.53 -34.55
N GLU A 234 10.99 -14.47 -34.46
CA GLU A 234 10.29 -13.22 -34.13
C GLU A 234 10.63 -12.75 -32.71
N VAL A 235 10.74 -13.67 -31.73
CA VAL A 235 11.18 -13.32 -30.38
C VAL A 235 12.56 -12.69 -30.39
N PHE A 236 13.56 -13.32 -31.02
CA PHE A 236 14.92 -12.78 -31.04
C PHE A 236 15.00 -11.44 -31.77
N LYS A 237 14.28 -11.30 -32.88
CA LYS A 237 14.20 -10.06 -33.65
C LYS A 237 13.62 -8.92 -32.81
N HIS A 238 12.48 -9.14 -32.15
CA HIS A 238 11.86 -8.14 -31.28
C HIS A 238 12.70 -7.85 -30.03
N ALA A 239 13.33 -8.87 -29.42
CA ALA A 239 14.21 -8.69 -28.27
C ALA A 239 15.41 -7.77 -28.59
N LEU A 240 16.05 -7.98 -29.74
CA LEU A 240 17.14 -7.12 -30.21
C LEU A 240 16.66 -5.70 -30.52
N GLY A 241 15.49 -5.56 -31.14
CA GLY A 241 14.87 -4.26 -31.38
C GLY A 241 14.64 -3.50 -30.07
N PHE A 242 13.99 -4.14 -29.11
CA PHE A 242 13.69 -3.57 -27.79
C PHE A 242 14.97 -3.22 -27.00
N HIS A 243 15.97 -4.09 -27.03
CA HIS A 243 17.29 -3.83 -26.42
C HIS A 243 17.93 -2.56 -26.99
N ASN A 244 17.98 -2.43 -28.33
CA ASN A 244 18.60 -1.28 -28.99
C ASN A 244 17.83 0.01 -28.72
N GLU A 245 16.50 -0.03 -28.72
CA GLU A 245 15.66 1.13 -28.44
C GLU A 245 15.88 1.66 -27.03
N LEU A 246 15.78 0.80 -26.01
CA LEU A 246 16.01 1.19 -24.62
C LEU A 246 17.43 1.68 -24.39
N LYS A 247 18.43 1.01 -24.96
CA LYS A 247 19.83 1.45 -24.88
C LYS A 247 19.98 2.88 -25.42
N GLY A 248 19.37 3.16 -26.58
CA GLY A 248 19.36 4.50 -27.16
C GLY A 248 18.65 5.54 -26.27
N GLN A 249 17.55 5.17 -25.62
CA GLN A 249 16.85 6.04 -24.66
C GLN A 249 17.73 6.36 -23.44
N LEU A 250 18.44 5.37 -22.89
CA LEU A 250 19.37 5.57 -21.77
C LEU A 250 20.54 6.48 -22.17
N GLU A 251 21.18 6.23 -23.31
CA GLU A 251 22.28 7.05 -23.83
C GLU A 251 21.82 8.49 -24.12
N GLY A 252 20.59 8.66 -24.60
CA GLY A 252 19.97 9.97 -24.79
C GLY A 252 19.76 10.72 -23.48
N ALA A 253 19.19 10.05 -22.48
CA ALA A 253 18.98 10.62 -21.15
C ALA A 253 20.32 10.99 -20.47
N GLU A 254 21.34 10.14 -20.58
CA GLU A 254 22.69 10.43 -20.09
C GLU A 254 23.27 11.69 -20.73
N ARG A 255 23.12 11.84 -22.05
CA ARG A 255 23.58 13.04 -22.76
C ARG A 255 22.86 14.30 -22.29
N THR A 256 21.54 14.27 -22.15
CA THR A 256 20.77 15.42 -21.65
C THR A 256 21.19 15.79 -20.23
N LEU A 257 21.42 14.82 -19.35
CA LEU A 257 21.92 15.07 -18.00
C LEU A 257 23.31 15.75 -18.01
N LEU A 258 24.22 15.31 -18.89
CA LEU A 258 25.54 15.91 -19.03
C LEU A 258 25.48 17.34 -19.62
N GLU A 259 24.57 17.60 -20.55
CA GLU A 259 24.32 18.94 -21.11
C GLU A 259 23.73 19.90 -20.05
N ASP A 260 22.76 19.44 -19.27
CA ASP A 260 22.15 20.20 -18.17
C ASP A 260 23.17 20.51 -17.06
N GLN A 261 24.02 19.55 -16.71
CA GLN A 261 25.13 19.74 -15.77
C GLN A 261 26.24 20.65 -16.32
N GLY A 262 26.52 20.59 -17.64
CA GLY A 262 27.45 21.49 -18.32
C GLY A 262 26.96 22.94 -18.38
N SER A 263 25.65 23.18 -18.30
CA SER A 263 25.05 24.52 -18.21
C SER A 263 24.95 25.07 -16.77
N SER A 264 25.09 24.20 -15.76
CA SER A 264 24.92 24.50 -14.33
C SER A 264 26.23 24.35 -13.55
N SER A 265 27.35 24.87 -14.07
CA SER A 265 28.65 24.86 -13.36
C SER A 265 28.67 25.68 -12.06
N GLU A 266 27.53 26.22 -11.60
CA GLU A 266 27.35 26.70 -10.24
C GLU A 266 26.20 25.93 -9.57
N GLN A 267 26.58 25.15 -8.55
CA GLN A 267 25.74 24.55 -7.52
C GLN A 267 25.05 23.22 -7.84
N LEU A 268 25.79 22.12 -7.64
CA LEU A 268 25.27 20.99 -6.86
C LEU A 268 26.42 20.44 -6.01
N ASN A 269 26.56 21.00 -4.81
CA ASN A 269 27.34 20.42 -3.73
C ASN A 269 26.57 19.23 -3.15
N TRP A 270 26.32 18.22 -3.99
CA TRP A 270 25.62 17.01 -3.59
C TRP A 270 26.64 16.04 -3.01
N THR A 271 26.68 15.94 -1.69
CA THR A 271 27.28 14.81 -1.00
C THR A 271 26.25 13.67 -0.97
N PRO A 272 26.60 12.45 -1.41
CA PRO A 272 25.76 11.29 -1.18
C PRO A 272 25.44 11.18 0.31
N PRO A 273 24.25 10.71 0.71
CA PRO A 273 24.03 10.30 2.09
C PRO A 273 25.12 9.29 2.42
N GLN A 274 26.00 9.63 3.37
CA GLN A 274 26.87 8.63 3.96
C GLN A 274 25.92 7.54 4.46
N GLN A 275 26.00 6.36 3.85
CA GLN A 275 25.50 5.16 4.50
C GLN A 275 26.07 5.24 5.91
N LEU A 276 25.21 5.20 6.94
CA LEU A 276 25.72 5.02 8.29
C LEU A 276 26.67 3.83 8.20
N GLU A 277 27.97 4.11 8.30
CA GLU A 277 28.96 3.08 8.47
C GLU A 277 28.50 2.36 9.72
N SER A 278 27.93 1.16 9.54
CA SER A 278 27.79 0.22 10.63
C SER A 278 29.18 0.13 11.23
N GLU A 279 29.33 0.57 12.47
CA GLU A 279 30.58 0.46 13.19
C GLU A 279 31.15 -0.94 12.97
N PRO A 280 32.45 -1.08 12.67
CA PRO A 280 33.03 -2.38 12.41
C PRO A 280 32.71 -3.27 13.60
N GLU A 281 31.96 -4.35 13.35
CA GLU A 281 31.71 -5.40 14.32
C GLU A 281 33.08 -5.77 14.91
N GLN A 282 33.29 -5.40 16.18
CA GLN A 282 34.42 -5.91 16.92
C GLN A 282 34.22 -7.42 16.97
N ASN A 283 35.02 -8.11 16.17
CA ASN A 283 35.15 -9.56 16.17
C ASN A 283 35.75 -9.96 17.52
N VAL A 284 34.90 -10.00 18.55
CA VAL A 284 35.24 -10.55 19.85
C VAL A 284 35.16 -12.07 19.68
N SER A 285 36.31 -12.66 19.34
CA SER A 285 36.48 -14.11 19.38
C SER A 285 35.98 -14.63 20.74
N PRO A 286 35.13 -15.68 20.77
CA PRO A 286 34.76 -16.32 22.01
C PRO A 286 36.02 -16.91 22.68
N PRO A 287 36.10 -16.88 24.03
CA PRO A 287 37.21 -17.51 24.73
C PRO A 287 37.21 -19.02 24.45
N PRO A 288 38.40 -19.65 24.36
CA PRO A 288 38.50 -21.07 24.00
C PRO A 288 37.84 -21.94 25.08
N GLU A 289 36.82 -22.68 24.66
CA GLU A 289 36.24 -23.79 25.41
C GLU A 289 37.29 -24.90 25.54
N GLU A 290 37.79 -25.13 26.76
CA GLU A 290 38.58 -26.32 27.08
C GLU A 290 37.67 -27.55 26.92
N LEU A 291 37.90 -28.32 25.87
CA LEU A 291 37.25 -29.62 25.69
C LEU A 291 37.78 -30.60 26.75
N PRO A 292 36.89 -31.27 27.52
CA PRO A 292 37.31 -32.30 28.46
C PRO A 292 37.89 -33.50 27.71
N GLU A 293 39.04 -33.97 28.20
CA GLU A 293 39.72 -35.15 27.70
C GLU A 293 38.82 -36.41 27.75
N GLY A 294 38.65 -37.03 26.59
CA GLY A 294 38.52 -38.48 26.46
C GLY A 294 37.11 -39.06 26.58
N VAL A 295 36.46 -39.31 25.43
CA VAL A 295 35.82 -40.60 25.15
C VAL A 295 35.95 -40.90 23.66
N MET A 296 36.69 -41.95 23.32
CA MET A 296 36.68 -42.55 21.99
C MET A 296 35.28 -43.02 21.62
N ASN A 297 34.85 -42.79 20.38
CA ASN A 297 34.27 -43.92 19.65
C ASN A 297 34.52 -43.85 18.14
N LYS A 298 35.00 -44.98 17.65
CA LYS A 298 35.22 -45.32 16.23
C LYS A 298 33.87 -45.50 15.53
N ASN A 299 33.93 -45.45 14.19
CA ASN A 299 32.91 -45.80 13.19
C ASN A 299 32.33 -44.56 12.50
N LEU A 300 32.27 -44.42 11.18
CA LEU A 300 32.54 -45.31 10.04
C LEU A 300 32.81 -44.37 8.85
N LEU A 301 33.94 -44.59 8.17
CA LEU A 301 34.07 -44.31 6.75
C LEU A 301 33.70 -45.62 6.05
N ASP A 302 32.62 -45.56 5.26
CA ASP A 302 32.47 -46.19 3.95
C ASP A 302 31.31 -45.47 3.23
#